data_AF-A0A536RLC1-F1
#
_entry.id   AF-A0A536RLC1-F1
#
_cell.length_a   1.000
_cell.length_b   1.000
_cell.length_c   1.000
_cell.angle_alpha   90.00
_cell.angle_beta   90.00
_cell.angle_gamma   90.00
#
_symmetry.space_group_name_H-M   'P 1'
#
loop_
_entity.id
_entity.type
_entity.pdbx_description
1 polymer ?
#
loop_
_entity_poly.entity_id
_entity_poly.type
_entity_poly.pdbx_seq_one_letter_code
_entity_poly.pdbx_strand_id
1 'polypeptide(L)'
;MRIRIFVLALLTFVAAFGAHEVMHLVVIFAVGGRGSIIVRPWRLGLVDFQIPSLHAQPVEPLGLVQQALVNFLGPALAAVPLVALWAGVRETAPRLALWANVL
;
A
#
# COMPACT_ATOMS: atom_id res chain seq x y z
N MET A 1 3.14 8.34 -25.56
CA MET A 1 3.09 7.06 -24.83
C MET A 1 3.46 7.20 -23.35
N ARG A 2 4.56 7.87 -22.99
CA ARG A 2 5.02 8.03 -21.59
C ARG A 2 4.02 8.72 -20.65
N ILE A 3 3.36 9.79 -21.11
CA ILE A 3 2.33 10.51 -20.31
C ILE A 3 1.15 9.61 -19.94
N ARG A 4 0.67 8.76 -20.87
CA ARG A 4 -0.43 7.82 -20.60
C ARG A 4 -0.06 6.85 -19.48
N ILE A 5 1.15 6.29 -19.51
CA ILE A 5 1.66 5.38 -18.47
C ILE A 5 1.73 6.12 -17.13
N PHE A 6 2.28 7.33 -17.11
CA PHE A 6 2.39 8.13 -15.90
C PHE A 6 1.01 8.43 -15.28
N VAL A 7 0.05 8.88 -16.10
CA VAL A 7 -1.32 9.17 -15.62
C VAL A 7 -1.99 7.91 -15.08
N LEU A 8 -1.89 6.79 -15.80
CA LEU A 8 -2.44 5.51 -15.34
C LEU A 8 -1.76 5.06 -14.03
N ALA A 9 -0.43 5.16 -13.95
CA ALA A 9 0.31 4.78 -12.76
C ALA A 9 -0.12 5.63 -11.55
N LEU A 10 -0.30 6.94 -11.73
CA LEU A 10 -0.75 7.85 -10.69
C LEU A 10 -2.19 7.56 -10.24
N LEU A 11 -3.09 7.27 -11.17
CA LEU A 11 -4.48 6.91 -10.84
C LEU A 11 -4.54 5.57 -10.10
N THR A 12 -3.79 4.57 -10.56
CA THR A 12 -3.69 3.27 -9.90
C THR A 12 -2.99 3.36 -8.55
N PHE A 13 -2.02 4.27 -8.39
CA PHE A 13 -1.33 4.50 -7.13
C PHE A 13 -2.27 4.86 -6.00
N VAL A 14 -3.26 5.73 -6.24
CA VAL A 14 -4.23 6.10 -5.19
C VAL A 14 -4.98 4.86 -4.67
N ALA A 15 -5.41 3.98 -5.59
CA ALA A 15 -6.10 2.74 -5.25
C ALA A 15 -5.15 1.72 -4.58
N ALA A 16 -3.94 1.57 -5.11
CA ALA A 16 -2.91 0.67 -4.57
C ALA A 16 -2.48 1.08 -3.16
N PHE A 17 -2.25 2.37 -2.93
CA PHE A 17 -1.90 2.93 -1.64
C PHE A 17 -3.03 2.76 -0.61
N GLY A 18 -4.28 3.00 -1.01
CA GLY A 18 -5.43 2.71 -0.14
C GLY A 18 -5.55 1.23 0.20
N ALA A 19 -5.41 0.35 -0.80
CA ALA A 19 -5.45 -1.10 -0.60
C ALA A 19 -4.32 -1.58 0.32
N HIS A 20 -3.12 -1.00 0.21
CA HIS A 20 -1.97 -1.27 1.07
C HIS A 20 -2.30 -1.05 2.56
N GLU A 21 -2.81 0.14 2.89
CA GLU A 21 -3.17 0.45 4.28
C GLU A 21 -4.36 -0.38 4.77
N VAL A 22 -5.35 -0.64 3.93
CA VAL A 22 -6.47 -1.53 4.28
C VAL A 22 -5.98 -2.96 4.56
N MET A 23 -5.02 -3.48 3.78
CA MET A 23 -4.47 -4.81 4.03
C MET A 23 -3.67 -4.88 5.34
N HIS A 24 -2.92 -3.84 5.70
CA HIS A 24 -2.35 -3.76 7.05
C HIS A 24 -3.43 -3.84 8.13
N LEU A 25 -4.53 -3.10 7.98
CA LEU A 25 -5.64 -3.13 8.93
C LEU A 25 -6.29 -4.52 9.01
N VAL A 26 -6.48 -5.19 7.88
CA VAL A 26 -7.00 -6.58 7.84
C VAL A 26 -6.07 -7.52 8.60
N VAL A 27 -4.75 -7.41 8.42
CA VAL A 27 -3.78 -8.24 9.15
C VAL A 27 -3.80 -7.92 10.65
N ILE A 28 -3.93 -6.65 11.04
CA ILE A 28 -4.08 -6.25 12.46
C ILE A 28 -5.28 -6.98 13.08
N PHE A 29 -6.44 -6.98 12.42
CA PHE A 29 -7.61 -7.70 12.91
C PHE A 29 -7.41 -9.22 12.91
N ALA A 30 -6.76 -9.77 11.89
CA ALA A 30 -6.50 -11.21 11.77
C ALA A 30 -5.59 -11.76 12.88
N VAL A 31 -4.65 -10.95 13.37
CA VAL A 31 -3.77 -11.31 14.51
C VAL A 31 -4.40 -10.99 15.87
N GLY A 32 -5.68 -10.64 15.92
CA GLY A 32 -6.45 -10.36 17.15
C GLY A 32 -6.30 -8.95 17.69
N GLY A 33 -5.65 -8.04 16.95
CA GLY A 33 -5.53 -6.64 17.33
C GLY A 33 -6.76 -5.82 16.97
N ARG A 34 -6.79 -4.57 17.43
CA ARG A 34 -7.74 -3.55 17.01
C ARG A 34 -6.97 -2.40 16.39
N GLY A 35 -7.55 -1.72 15.43
CA GLY A 35 -6.88 -0.62 14.74
C GLY A 35 -7.83 0.25 13.95
N SER A 36 -7.27 1.31 13.38
CA SER A 36 -7.98 2.20 12.48
C SER A 36 -7.01 2.75 11.44
N ILE A 37 -7.54 3.20 10.31
CA ILE A 37 -6.77 4.01 9.37
C ILE A 37 -6.83 5.45 9.86
N ILE A 38 -5.66 6.06 9.98
CA ILE A 38 -5.51 7.45 10.36
C ILE A 38 -4.72 8.22 9.31
N VAL A 39 -4.86 9.55 9.34
CA VAL A 39 -3.95 10.44 8.62
C VAL A 39 -2.99 11.05 9.62
N ARG A 40 -1.69 10.92 9.38
CA ARG A 40 -0.64 11.48 10.25
C ARG A 40 0.49 12.12 9.45
N PRO A 41 1.25 13.05 10.03
CA PRO A 41 2.43 13.60 9.38
C PRO A 41 3.51 12.51 9.24
N TRP A 42 4.08 12.38 8.04
CA TRP A 42 5.26 11.58 7.76
C TRP A 42 6.43 12.49 7.43
N ARG A 43 7.51 12.38 8.20
CA ARG A 43 8.74 13.15 7.97
C ARG A 43 9.56 12.47 6.88
N LEU A 44 9.93 13.21 5.86
CA LEU A 44 10.84 12.73 4.83
C LEU A 44 12.25 12.56 5.44
N GLY A 45 12.93 11.46 5.12
CA GLY A 45 14.22 11.15 5.74
C GLY A 45 15.38 12.04 5.28
N LEU A 46 15.28 12.66 4.10
CA LEU A 46 16.36 13.41 3.45
C LEU A 46 16.24 14.92 3.58
N VAL A 47 15.05 15.43 3.89
CA VAL A 47 14.74 16.85 3.98
C VAL A 47 13.85 17.09 5.18
N ASP A 48 13.99 18.24 5.83
CA ASP A 48 13.16 18.59 6.98
C ASP A 48 11.76 19.06 6.53
N PHE A 49 11.01 18.11 5.99
CA PHE A 49 9.68 18.34 5.44
C PHE A 49 8.75 17.19 5.81
N GLN A 50 7.47 17.50 5.98
CA GLN A 50 6.44 16.54 6.32
C GLN A 50 5.35 16.50 5.26
N ILE A 51 4.87 15.30 4.95
CA ILE A 51 3.71 15.09 4.09
C ILE A 51 2.62 14.34 4.86
N PRO A 52 1.34 14.57 4.57
CA PRO A 52 0.27 13.71 5.07
C PRO A 52 0.50 12.27 4.60
N SER A 53 0.35 11.32 5.52
CA SER A 53 0.41 9.89 5.23
C SER A 53 -0.83 9.20 5.78
N LEU A 54 -1.34 8.24 5.02
CA LEU A 54 -2.36 7.31 5.47
C LEU A 54 -1.65 6.16 6.17
N HIS A 55 -2.14 5.76 7.34
CA HIS A 55 -1.51 4.67 8.09
C HIS A 55 -2.53 3.83 8.85
N ALA A 56 -2.45 2.51 8.70
CA ALA A 56 -3.15 1.57 9.56
C ALA A 56 -2.44 1.46 10.93
N GLN A 57 -3.06 2.02 11.96
CA GLN A 57 -2.51 2.07 13.30
C GLN A 57 -3.26 1.14 14.26
N PRO A 58 -2.55 0.21 14.93
CA PRO A 58 -3.08 -0.54 16.07
C PRO A 58 -3.45 0.40 17.23
N VAL A 59 -4.54 0.10 17.94
CA VAL A 59 -4.96 0.82 19.15
C VAL A 59 -3.99 0.53 20.29
N GLU A 60 -3.71 -0.74 20.52
CA GLU A 60 -2.70 -1.22 21.46
C GLU A 60 -1.42 -1.62 20.72
N PRO A 61 -0.23 -1.45 21.32
CA PRO A 61 1.02 -1.95 20.75
C PRO A 61 0.94 -3.45 20.48
N LEU A 62 1.29 -3.85 19.26
CA LEU A 62 1.40 -5.25 18.89
C LEU A 62 2.70 -5.85 19.42
N GLY A 63 2.67 -7.14 19.73
CA GLY A 63 3.89 -7.91 19.99
C GLY A 63 4.78 -8.00 18.74
N LEU A 64 6.06 -8.34 18.94
CA LEU A 64 7.05 -8.36 17.86
C LEU A 64 6.62 -9.21 16.65
N VAL A 65 6.06 -10.40 16.92
CA VAL A 65 5.63 -11.33 15.86
C VAL A 65 4.44 -10.76 15.09
N GLN A 66 3.43 -10.24 15.80
CA GLN A 66 2.27 -9.61 15.18
C GLN A 66 2.66 -8.39 14.35
N GLN A 67 3.56 -7.56 14.86
CA GLN A 67 4.08 -6.40 14.14
C GLN A 67 4.84 -6.82 12.87
N ALA A 68 5.66 -7.87 12.95
CA ALA A 68 6.35 -8.41 11.78
C ALA A 68 5.33 -8.91 10.73
N LEU A 69 4.31 -9.66 11.14
CA LEU A 69 3.25 -10.11 10.24
C LEU A 69 2.53 -8.93 9.59
N VAL A 70 2.14 -7.90 10.35
CA VAL A 70 1.50 -6.70 9.80
C VAL A 70 2.43 -6.03 8.79
N ASN A 71 3.70 -5.80 9.14
CA ASN A 71 4.66 -5.10 8.29
C ASN A 71 4.92 -5.79 6.94
N PHE A 72 4.91 -7.12 6.91
CA PHE A 72 5.24 -7.86 5.68
C PHE A 72 4.01 -8.38 4.92
N LEU A 73 2.97 -8.83 5.62
CA LEU A 73 1.78 -9.38 4.97
C LEU A 73 0.85 -8.29 4.43
N GLY A 74 0.75 -7.14 5.09
CA GLY A 74 -0.06 -6.02 4.58
C GLY A 74 0.32 -5.65 3.13
N PRO A 75 1.59 -5.33 2.85
CA PRO A 75 2.05 -4.98 1.51
C PRO A 75 1.95 -6.17 0.54
N ALA A 76 2.34 -7.38 0.99
CA ALA A 76 2.31 -8.57 0.15
C ALA A 76 0.89 -8.91 -0.33
N LEU A 77 -0.10 -8.82 0.57
CA LEU A 77 -1.51 -9.06 0.23
C LEU A 77 -2.05 -7.97 -0.71
N ALA A 78 -1.64 -6.72 -0.53
CA ALA A 78 -2.06 -5.63 -1.42
C ALA A 78 -1.52 -5.77 -2.84
N ALA A 79 -0.35 -6.41 -3.02
CA ALA A 79 0.22 -6.68 -4.33
C ALA A 79 -0.54 -7.76 -5.11
N VAL A 80 -1.20 -8.72 -4.44
CA VAL A 80 -1.92 -9.84 -5.08
C VAL A 80 -2.92 -9.38 -6.15
N PRO A 81 -3.89 -8.49 -5.87
CA PRO A 81 -4.83 -8.03 -6.89
C PRO A 81 -4.14 -7.27 -8.03
N LEU A 82 -3.08 -6.50 -7.76
CA LEU A 82 -2.34 -5.78 -8.79
C LEU A 82 -1.59 -6.74 -9.73
N VAL A 83 -0.97 -7.79 -9.18
CA VAL A 83 -0.30 -8.84 -9.96
C VAL A 83 -1.33 -9.63 -10.78
N ALA A 84 -2.49 -9.95 -10.22
CA ALA A 84 -3.57 -10.60 -10.95
C ALA A 84 -4.07 -9.75 -12.13
N LEU A 85 -4.30 -8.45 -11.92
CA LEU A 85 -4.64 -7.51 -12.99
C LEU A 85 -3.53 -7.42 -14.04
N TRP A 86 -2.27 -7.35 -13.61
CA TRP A 86 -1.12 -7.29 -14.50
C TRP A 86 -1.00 -8.52 -15.40
N ALA A 87 -1.32 -9.71 -14.87
CA ALA A 87 -1.34 -10.96 -15.63
C ALA A 87 -2.48 -11.00 -16.66
N GLY A 88 -3.60 -10.33 -16.38
CA GLY A 88 -4.77 -10.26 -17.26
C GLY A 88 -4.68 -9.20 -18.37
N VAL A 89 -3.89 -8.14 -18.18
CA VAL A 89 -3.77 -7.05 -19.15
C VAL A 89 -2.69 -7.35 -20.20
N ARG A 90 -3.08 -7.27 -21.48
CA ARG A 90 -2.16 -7.48 -22.62
C ARG A 90 -1.52 -6.20 -23.14
N GLU A 91 -2.14 -5.04 -22.90
CA GLU A 91 -1.61 -3.76 -23.37
C GLU A 91 -0.38 -3.33 -22.57
N THR A 92 0.64 -2.83 -23.27
CA THR A 92 1.91 -2.43 -22.65
C THR A 92 1.74 -1.30 -21.64
N ALA A 93 0.90 -0.31 -21.93
CA ALA A 93 0.81 0.89 -21.09
C ALA A 93 0.18 0.62 -19.69
N PRO A 94 -1.00 -0.02 -19.56
CA PRO A 94 -1.53 -0.34 -18.24
C PRO A 94 -0.72 -1.43 -17.52
N ARG A 95 -0.09 -2.35 -18.26
CA ARG A 95 0.82 -3.34 -17.66
C ARG A 95 2.04 -2.68 -17.00
N LEU A 96 2.67 -1.68 -17.64
CA LEU A 96 3.75 -0.91 -17.03
C LEU A 96 3.26 -0.04 -15.85
N ALA A 97 2.06 0.52 -15.94
CA ALA A 97 1.48 1.30 -14.85
C ALA A 97 1.18 0.43 -13.61
N LEU A 98 0.66 -0.78 -13.79
CA LEU A 98 0.44 -1.75 -12.71
C LEU A 98 1.77 -2.19 -12.09
N TRP A 99 2.77 -2.48 -12.93
CA TRP A 99 4.10 -2.88 -12.46
C TRP A 99 4.76 -1.81 -11.59
N ALA A 100 4.62 -0.53 -11.95
CA ALA A 100 5.13 0.60 -11.16
C ALA A 100 4.50 0.75 -9.77
N ASN A 101 3.37 0.09 -9.51
CA ASN A 101 2.67 0.08 -8.22
C ASN A 101 2.86 -1.23 -7.44
N VAL A 102 3.60 -2.20 -7.99
CA VAL A 102 3.97 -3.46 -7.33
C VAL A 102 5.41 -3.42 -6.81
N LEU A 103 6.30 -2.71 -7.54
CA LEU A 103 7.67 -2.41 -7.11
C LEU A 103 7.70 -1.45 -5.92
#